data_AF-A0A0B4LH44-F1
#
_entry.id   AF-A0A0B4LH44-F1
#
_cell.length_a   1.000
_cell.length_b   1.000
_cell.length_c   1.000
_cell.angle_alpha   90.00
_cell.angle_beta   90.00
_cell.angle_gamma   90.00
#
_symmetry.space_group_name_H-M   'P 1'
#
loop_
_entity.id
_entity.type
_entity.pdbx_description
1 polymer ?
#
loop_
_entity_poly.entity_id
_entity_poly.type
_entity_poly.pdbx_seq_one_letter_code
_entity_poly.pdbx_strand_id
1 'polypeptide(L)'
;MSYQNLLGFLLVVGIEYTRNIVKLKHTTVHLKSEQKLYSNKSSNMCSLLTPSLINTYGDRSRYRLYLQSDYALQTISTQLVSQAIELVDYVVEDLIVLDSQNSILLGYLDRFDAFTAVNANKTEQKLNAFYGVIEDYLDSDTTGDPLRTSSIETQLIALCLQRNGFDRWKRTVQTRTSQLQKLIYRKLRKHLESIDREDRLAVERRWRKILTRGGPRRLEKLREFVKWLGNFRD
;
A
#
# COMPACT_ATOMS: atom_id res chain seq x y z
N MET A 1 23.39 -21.81 14.57
CA MET A 1 23.44 -22.08 13.11
C MET A 1 24.31 -21.01 12.46
N SER A 2 25.36 -21.46 11.78
CA SER A 2 26.44 -20.67 11.18
C SER A 2 25.97 -19.91 9.93
N TYR A 3 26.63 -18.78 9.60
CA TYR A 3 26.47 -17.98 8.38
C TYR A 3 26.37 -18.80 7.07
N GLN A 4 26.88 -20.04 7.07
CA GLN A 4 26.75 -20.96 5.93
C GLN A 4 25.31 -21.33 5.58
N ASN A 5 24.38 -21.37 6.54
CA ASN A 5 22.95 -21.64 6.25
C ASN A 5 22.28 -20.46 5.52
N LEU A 6 22.77 -19.24 5.74
CA LEU A 6 22.21 -18.03 5.13
C LEU A 6 22.71 -17.83 3.69
N LEU A 7 23.97 -18.22 3.42
CA LEU A 7 24.51 -18.24 2.06
C LEU A 7 23.85 -19.33 1.20
N GLY A 8 23.56 -20.50 1.78
CA GLY A 8 22.83 -21.57 1.11
C GLY A 8 21.42 -21.15 0.69
N PHE A 9 20.71 -20.39 1.52
CA PHE A 9 19.37 -19.90 1.21
C PHE A 9 19.39 -18.83 0.10
N LEU A 10 20.39 -17.93 0.10
CA LEU A 10 20.54 -16.92 -0.94
C LEU A 10 20.92 -17.52 -2.30
N LEU A 11 21.72 -18.59 -2.34
CA LEU A 11 22.05 -19.29 -3.58
C LEU A 11 20.84 -20.04 -4.18
N VAL A 12 20.00 -20.67 -3.35
CA VAL A 12 18.79 -21.34 -3.85
C VAL A 12 17.78 -20.33 -4.41
N VAL A 13 17.58 -19.19 -3.73
CA VAL A 13 16.68 -18.13 -4.21
C VAL A 13 17.23 -17.45 -5.48
N GLY A 14 18.55 -17.27 -5.57
CA GLY A 14 19.19 -16.68 -6.77
C GLY A 14 19.13 -17.59 -8.01
N ILE A 15 19.19 -18.91 -7.84
CA ILE A 15 19.13 -19.88 -8.95
C ILE A 15 17.68 -20.07 -9.43
N GLU A 16 16.69 -20.05 -8.54
CA GLU A 16 15.26 -20.07 -8.91
C GLU A 16 14.85 -18.81 -9.69
N TYR A 17 15.33 -17.63 -9.26
CA TYR A 17 14.98 -16.36 -9.90
C TYR A 17 15.57 -16.23 -11.32
N THR A 18 16.79 -16.73 -11.53
CA THR A 18 17.41 -16.74 -12.86
C THR A 18 16.80 -17.78 -13.81
N ARG A 19 16.37 -18.94 -13.30
CA ARG A 19 15.64 -19.94 -14.13
C ARG A 19 14.31 -19.39 -14.68
N ASN A 20 13.57 -18.63 -13.88
CA ASN A 20 12.28 -18.07 -14.31
C ASN A 20 12.44 -16.93 -15.32
N ILE A 21 13.51 -16.11 -15.23
CA ILE A 21 13.78 -15.07 -16.22
C ILE A 21 14.26 -15.67 -17.56
N VAL A 22 15.04 -16.76 -17.53
CA VAL A 22 15.48 -17.43 -18.77
C VAL A 22 14.31 -18.12 -19.48
N LYS A 23 13.35 -18.73 -18.74
CA LYS A 23 12.11 -19.24 -19.34
C LYS A 23 11.34 -18.14 -20.06
N LEU A 24 11.16 -16.97 -19.45
CA LEU A 24 10.42 -15.85 -20.06
C LEU A 24 11.09 -15.30 -21.34
N LYS A 25 12.42 -15.33 -21.44
CA LYS A 25 13.13 -14.96 -22.69
C LYS A 25 12.96 -16.03 -23.78
N HIS A 26 13.00 -17.32 -23.47
CA HIS A 26 12.81 -18.38 -24.47
C HIS A 26 11.37 -18.41 -25.01
N THR A 27 10.34 -18.19 -24.18
CA THR A 27 8.95 -18.13 -24.67
C THR A 27 8.73 -16.94 -25.61
N THR A 28 9.39 -15.81 -25.34
CA THR A 28 9.27 -14.60 -26.19
C THR A 28 9.95 -14.79 -27.55
N VAL A 29 11.03 -15.58 -27.63
CA VAL A 29 11.67 -15.94 -28.91
C VAL A 29 10.83 -16.95 -29.69
N HIS A 30 10.23 -17.93 -29.00
CA HIS A 30 9.34 -18.92 -29.66
C HIS A 30 8.10 -18.26 -30.28
N LEU A 31 7.53 -17.27 -29.60
CA LEU A 31 6.39 -16.50 -30.13
C LEU A 31 6.75 -15.69 -31.38
N LYS A 32 7.99 -15.22 -31.52
CA LYS A 32 8.47 -14.54 -32.75
C LYS A 32 8.74 -15.52 -33.90
N SER A 33 9.24 -16.72 -33.62
CA SER A 33 9.44 -17.75 -34.66
C SER A 33 8.12 -18.36 -35.13
N GLU A 34 7.15 -18.56 -34.22
CA GLU A 34 5.82 -19.05 -34.59
C GLU A 34 5.05 -18.04 -35.44
N GLN A 35 5.11 -16.74 -35.13
CA GLN A 35 4.50 -15.72 -36.00
C GLN A 35 5.10 -15.68 -37.42
N LYS A 36 6.38 -16.02 -37.59
CA LYS A 36 6.98 -16.16 -38.93
C LYS A 36 6.52 -17.42 -39.66
N LEU A 37 6.21 -18.51 -38.95
CA LEU A 37 5.79 -19.76 -39.55
C LEU A 37 4.32 -19.71 -40.03
N TYR A 38 3.45 -19.01 -39.31
CA TYR A 38 2.02 -18.91 -39.63
C TYR A 38 1.69 -17.94 -40.78
N SER A 39 2.65 -17.15 -41.25
CA SER A 39 2.44 -16.28 -42.43
C SER A 39 2.39 -17.04 -43.76
N ASN A 40 2.87 -18.30 -43.82
CA ASN A 40 3.11 -18.99 -45.10
C ASN A 40 2.25 -20.24 -45.36
N LYS A 41 1.20 -20.51 -44.57
CA LYS A 41 0.25 -21.60 -44.87
C LYS A 41 -1.20 -21.13 -44.77
N SER A 42 -1.69 -20.67 -45.92
CA SER A 42 -2.97 -21.04 -46.54
C SER A 42 -4.20 -21.23 -45.63
N SER A 43 -5.20 -20.36 -45.87
CA SER A 43 -6.54 -20.73 -46.37
C SER A 43 -7.18 -22.01 -45.80
N ASN A 44 -8.34 -21.78 -45.17
CA ASN A 44 -9.48 -22.67 -44.90
C ASN A 44 -9.78 -22.94 -43.42
N MET A 45 -11.06 -22.68 -43.11
CA MET A 45 -11.86 -23.14 -41.97
C MET A 45 -11.52 -22.65 -40.55
N CYS A 46 -12.31 -21.65 -40.15
CA CYS A 46 -13.21 -21.69 -38.99
C CYS A 46 -12.64 -22.11 -37.62
N SER A 47 -12.60 -21.11 -36.73
CA SER A 47 -12.82 -21.23 -35.29
C SER A 47 -11.90 -22.16 -34.50
N LEU A 48 -10.61 -21.84 -34.49
CA LEU A 48 -9.74 -22.08 -33.33
C LEU A 48 -9.29 -20.71 -32.78
N LEU A 49 -10.26 -19.93 -32.31
CA LEU A 49 -10.00 -18.84 -31.38
C LEU A 49 -9.52 -19.48 -30.08
N THR A 50 -8.20 -19.59 -29.99
CA THR A 50 -7.45 -20.24 -28.92
C THR A 50 -7.82 -19.63 -27.56
N PRO A 51 -8.39 -20.42 -26.62
CA PRO A 51 -8.66 -19.97 -25.25
C PRO A 51 -7.41 -19.46 -24.52
N SER A 52 -6.22 -19.90 -24.94
CA SER A 52 -4.93 -19.49 -24.36
C SER A 52 -4.57 -18.02 -24.61
N LEU A 53 -4.97 -17.44 -25.74
CA LEU A 53 -4.73 -16.02 -26.03
C LEU A 53 -5.66 -15.10 -25.22
N ILE A 54 -6.87 -15.57 -24.89
CA ILE A 54 -7.84 -14.81 -24.09
C ILE A 54 -7.45 -14.81 -22.61
N ASN A 55 -7.06 -15.97 -22.06
CA ASN A 55 -6.63 -16.07 -20.66
C ASN A 55 -5.37 -15.23 -20.38
N THR A 56 -4.37 -15.29 -21.28
CA THR A 56 -3.13 -14.51 -21.10
C THR A 56 -3.34 -12.98 -21.20
N TYR A 57 -4.32 -12.51 -21.98
CA TYR A 57 -4.63 -11.07 -22.05
C TYR A 57 -5.29 -10.57 -20.75
N GLY A 58 -6.22 -11.35 -20.20
CA GLY A 58 -6.82 -11.11 -18.88
C GLY A 58 -5.76 -10.99 -17.79
N ASP A 59 -4.88 -11.99 -17.71
CA ASP A 59 -3.82 -12.04 -16.69
C ASP A 59 -2.79 -10.91 -16.88
N ARG A 60 -2.37 -10.62 -18.11
CA ARG A 60 -1.44 -9.50 -18.38
C ARG A 60 -2.05 -8.15 -18.01
N SER A 61 -3.34 -7.94 -18.28
CA SER A 61 -4.03 -6.70 -17.92
C SER A 61 -4.18 -6.54 -16.40
N ARG A 62 -4.45 -7.63 -15.68
CA ARG A 62 -4.52 -7.70 -14.21
C ARG A 62 -3.15 -7.43 -13.60
N TYR A 63 -2.12 -8.13 -14.05
CA TYR A 63 -0.75 -7.95 -13.60
C TYR A 63 -0.27 -6.50 -13.80
N ARG A 64 -0.61 -5.87 -14.93
CA ARG A 64 -0.32 -4.45 -15.15
C ARG A 64 -1.08 -3.53 -14.19
N LEU A 65 -2.35 -3.81 -13.90
CA LEU A 65 -3.13 -3.04 -12.92
C LEU A 65 -2.53 -3.16 -11.52
N TYR A 66 -2.12 -4.36 -11.13
CA TYR A 66 -1.42 -4.65 -9.88
C TYR A 66 -0.13 -3.84 -9.79
N LEU A 67 0.80 -3.98 -10.74
CA LEU A 67 2.09 -3.28 -10.73
C LEU A 67 1.93 -1.75 -10.67
N GLN A 68 0.98 -1.18 -11.41
CA GLN A 68 0.72 0.25 -11.38
C GLN A 68 0.16 0.73 -10.03
N SER A 69 -0.70 -0.08 -9.41
CA SER A 69 -1.30 0.25 -8.10
C SER A 69 -0.27 0.09 -6.99
N ASP A 70 0.56 -0.95 -7.07
CA ASP A 70 1.64 -1.23 -6.11
C ASP A 70 2.71 -0.12 -6.15
N TYR A 71 3.17 0.26 -7.35
CA TYR A 71 4.10 1.38 -7.50
C TYR A 71 3.56 2.71 -6.95
N ALA A 72 2.28 3.01 -7.23
CA ALA A 72 1.64 4.21 -6.71
C ALA A 72 1.50 4.18 -5.18
N LEU A 73 1.13 3.04 -4.61
CA LEU A 73 1.07 2.84 -3.16
C LEU A 73 2.44 3.00 -2.52
N GLN A 74 3.49 2.45 -3.11
CA GLN A 74 4.85 2.55 -2.59
C GLN A 74 5.34 4.01 -2.61
N THR A 75 5.05 4.74 -3.68
CA THR A 75 5.36 6.18 -3.78
C THR A 75 4.65 6.99 -2.69
N ILE A 76 3.33 6.81 -2.54
CA ILE A 76 2.54 7.50 -1.50
C ILE A 76 3.06 7.13 -0.12
N SER A 77 3.31 5.84 0.14
CA SER A 77 3.74 5.37 1.46
C SER A 77 5.11 5.94 1.83
N THR A 78 6.03 6.01 0.87
CA THR A 78 7.37 6.59 1.09
C THR A 78 7.28 8.08 1.41
N GLN A 79 6.47 8.83 0.66
CA GLN A 79 6.22 10.26 0.93
C GLN A 79 5.55 10.49 2.29
N LEU A 80 4.65 9.60 2.70
CA LEU A 80 4.02 9.69 4.01
C LEU A 80 4.98 9.36 5.14
N VAL A 81 5.94 8.45 4.94
CA VAL A 81 6.99 8.18 5.93
C VAL A 81 7.92 9.38 6.09
N SER A 82 8.33 10.03 5.01
CA SER A 82 9.19 11.23 5.14
C SER A 82 8.48 12.35 5.88
N GLN A 83 7.19 12.58 5.59
CA GLN A 83 6.37 13.54 6.34
C GLN A 83 6.19 13.12 7.80
N ALA A 84 5.94 11.83 8.06
CA ALA A 84 5.77 11.32 9.42
C ALA A 84 7.02 11.54 10.28
N ILE A 85 8.22 11.29 9.72
CA ILE A 85 9.49 11.52 10.43
C ILE A 85 9.62 13.00 10.80
N GLU A 86 9.48 13.90 9.83
CA GLU A 86 9.56 15.35 10.06
C GLU A 86 8.55 15.83 11.13
N LEU A 87 7.32 15.32 11.08
CA LEU A 87 6.28 15.67 12.06
C LEU A 87 6.59 15.17 13.46
N VAL A 88 7.14 13.96 13.60
CA VAL A 88 7.55 13.43 14.90
C VAL A 88 8.69 14.26 15.47
N ASP A 89 9.69 14.59 14.66
CA ASP A 89 10.84 15.36 15.12
C ASP A 89 10.41 16.72 15.71
N TYR A 90 9.57 17.48 15.00
CA TYR A 90 9.05 18.76 15.51
C TYR A 90 8.18 18.61 16.77
N VAL A 91 7.36 17.55 16.86
CA VAL A 91 6.53 17.35 18.05
C VAL A 91 7.36 16.94 19.24
N VAL A 92 8.32 16.03 19.08
CA VAL A 92 9.20 15.61 20.17
C VAL A 92 9.98 16.80 20.72
N GLU A 93 10.54 17.64 19.85
CA GLU A 93 11.20 18.88 20.27
C GLU A 93 10.27 19.78 21.10
N ASP A 94 9.05 20.01 20.63
CA ASP A 94 8.07 20.85 21.33
C ASP A 94 7.62 20.27 22.67
N LEU A 95 7.37 18.96 22.71
CA LEU A 95 6.90 18.26 23.89
C LEU A 95 8.00 18.13 24.96
N ILE A 96 9.27 17.99 24.56
CA ILE A 96 10.40 18.02 25.50
C ILE A 96 10.51 19.39 26.17
N VAL A 97 10.29 20.49 25.41
CA VAL A 97 10.31 21.86 25.97
C VAL A 97 9.22 22.07 27.02
N LEU A 98 8.10 21.35 26.95
CA LEU A 98 7.05 21.42 27.96
C LEU A 98 7.46 20.83 29.32
N ASP A 99 8.48 19.95 29.37
CA ASP A 99 9.06 19.33 30.58
C ASP A 99 8.02 18.91 31.64
N SER A 100 6.89 18.36 31.21
CA SER A 100 5.77 18.03 32.10
C SER A 100 5.81 16.56 32.54
N GLN A 101 5.39 16.29 33.77
CA GLN A 101 5.16 14.93 34.29
C GLN A 101 3.73 14.43 33.99
N ASN A 102 2.99 15.13 33.13
CA ASN A 102 1.65 14.74 32.73
C ASN A 102 1.65 13.37 32.05
N SER A 103 0.80 12.45 32.52
CA SER A 103 0.72 11.09 31.95
C SER A 103 0.35 11.08 30.47
N ILE A 104 -0.36 12.10 29.97
CA ILE A 104 -0.68 12.25 28.55
C ILE A 104 0.60 12.57 27.76
N LEU A 105 1.42 13.50 28.26
CA LEU A 105 2.69 13.87 27.63
C LEU A 105 3.62 12.65 27.54
N LEU A 106 3.81 11.97 28.67
CA LEU A 106 4.64 10.76 28.75
C LEU A 106 4.13 9.67 27.80
N GLY A 107 2.81 9.47 27.73
CA GLY A 107 2.21 8.52 26.79
C GLY A 107 2.44 8.86 25.31
N TYR A 108 2.46 10.15 24.95
CA TYR A 108 2.85 10.56 23.59
C TYR A 108 4.33 10.32 23.33
N LEU A 109 5.22 10.66 24.27
CA LEU A 109 6.66 10.42 24.17
C LEU A 109 6.97 8.93 24.00
N ASP A 110 6.35 8.04 24.78
CA ASP A 110 6.49 6.59 24.63
C ASP A 110 6.11 6.10 23.22
N ARG A 111 5.04 6.67 22.64
CA ARG A 111 4.62 6.34 21.27
C ARG A 111 5.60 6.89 20.22
N PHE A 112 6.15 8.08 20.44
CA PHE A 112 7.20 8.62 19.57
C PHE A 112 8.46 7.76 19.62
N ASP A 113 8.85 7.27 20.79
CA ASP A 113 9.96 6.32 20.94
C ASP A 113 9.69 4.99 20.24
N ALA A 114 8.47 4.46 20.37
CA ALA A 114 8.07 3.27 19.60
C ALA A 114 8.12 3.53 18.08
N PHE A 115 7.77 4.73 17.63
CA PHE A 115 7.92 5.12 16.23
C PHE A 115 9.38 5.21 15.81
N THR A 116 10.25 5.88 16.57
CA THR A 116 11.67 6.05 16.24
C THR A 116 12.41 4.71 16.19
N ALA A 117 12.04 3.76 17.06
CA ALA A 117 12.58 2.39 17.07
C ALA A 117 12.36 1.62 15.75
N VAL A 118 11.34 1.97 14.96
CA VAL A 118 11.11 1.34 13.65
C VAL A 118 12.03 1.93 12.59
N ASN A 119 12.77 1.07 11.89
CA ASN A 119 13.65 1.49 10.79
C ASN A 119 12.85 2.16 9.64
N ALA A 120 13.34 3.31 9.15
CA ALA A 120 12.73 4.08 8.06
C ALA A 120 12.57 3.27 6.75
N ASN A 121 13.44 2.28 6.51
CA ASN A 121 13.38 1.41 5.33
C ASN A 121 12.18 0.44 5.38
N LYS A 122 11.56 0.24 6.55
CA LYS A 122 10.39 -0.61 6.72
C LYS A 122 9.11 0.23 6.64
N THR A 123 8.80 0.73 5.44
CA THR A 123 7.72 1.71 5.19
C THR A 123 6.38 1.32 5.83
N GLU A 124 5.96 0.05 5.71
CA GLU A 124 4.68 -0.44 6.27
C GLU A 124 4.67 -0.40 7.80
N GLN A 125 5.73 -0.93 8.43
CA GLN A 125 5.86 -0.92 9.89
C GLN A 125 5.98 0.50 10.43
N LYS A 126 6.71 1.38 9.73
CA LYS A 126 6.93 2.76 10.13
C LYS A 126 5.63 3.57 10.08
N LEU A 127 4.82 3.40 9.03
CA LEU A 127 3.49 4.01 8.96
C LEU A 127 2.55 3.47 10.04
N ASN A 128 2.57 2.16 10.32
CA ASN A 128 1.76 1.59 11.38
C ASN A 128 2.14 2.13 12.77
N ALA A 129 3.44 2.27 13.05
CA ALA A 129 3.90 2.89 14.29
C ALA A 129 3.48 4.37 14.37
N PHE A 130 3.58 5.12 13.27
CA PHE A 130 3.10 6.51 13.22
C PHE A 130 1.59 6.61 13.43
N TYR A 131 0.81 5.68 12.88
CA TYR A 131 -0.63 5.64 13.14
C TYR A 131 -0.94 5.42 14.61
N GLY A 132 -0.14 4.62 15.33
CA GLY A 132 -0.27 4.47 16.79
C GLY A 132 0.02 5.75 17.57
N VAL A 133 1.01 6.55 17.13
CA VAL A 133 1.31 7.88 17.71
C VAL A 133 0.08 8.78 17.66
N ILE A 134 -0.56 8.84 16.49
CA ILE A 134 -1.59 9.83 16.24
C ILE A 134 -3.02 9.31 16.48
N GLU A 135 -3.22 8.03 16.81
CA GLU A 135 -4.55 7.41 16.91
C GLU A 135 -5.47 8.23 17.81
N ASP A 136 -5.02 8.55 19.02
CA ASP A 136 -5.78 9.33 20.00
C ASP A 136 -6.08 10.75 19.50
N TYR A 137 -5.14 11.38 18.79
CA TYR A 137 -5.34 12.70 18.19
C TYR A 137 -6.30 12.65 16.99
N LEU A 138 -6.32 11.54 16.23
CA LEU A 138 -7.24 11.36 15.13
C LEU A 138 -8.67 11.13 15.61
N ASP A 139 -8.82 10.42 16.73
CA ASP A 139 -10.08 10.11 17.37
C ASP A 139 -10.65 11.30 18.16
N SER A 140 -9.81 12.23 18.65
CA SER A 140 -10.27 13.39 19.43
C SER A 140 -11.25 14.30 18.66
N ASP A 141 -11.13 14.41 17.34
CA ASP A 141 -12.13 15.11 16.49
C ASP A 141 -13.55 14.53 16.64
N THR A 142 -13.68 13.26 17.03
CA THR A 142 -14.98 12.59 17.21
C THR A 142 -15.51 12.67 18.64
N THR A 143 -14.64 12.80 19.64
CA THR A 143 -15.03 12.85 21.06
C THR A 143 -15.25 14.27 21.59
N GLY A 144 -15.12 15.29 20.75
CA GLY A 144 -15.32 16.69 21.11
C GLY A 144 -14.00 17.44 21.32
N ASP A 145 -14.11 18.76 21.45
CA ASP A 145 -12.95 19.66 21.56
C ASP A 145 -12.05 19.28 22.76
N PRO A 146 -10.82 18.79 22.55
CA PRO A 146 -9.91 18.42 23.63
C PRO A 146 -9.55 19.63 24.53
N LEU A 147 -9.79 20.86 24.07
CA LEU A 147 -9.61 22.08 24.86
C LEU A 147 -10.72 22.31 25.88
N ARG A 148 -11.90 21.67 25.75
CA ARG A 148 -13.08 22.03 26.54
C ARG A 148 -13.08 21.56 27.99
N THR A 149 -12.23 20.62 28.40
CA THR A 149 -12.31 20.02 29.75
C THR A 149 -10.97 19.74 30.42
N SER A 150 -9.86 20.26 29.87
CA SER A 150 -8.54 19.81 30.29
C SER A 150 -7.67 20.92 30.90
N SER A 151 -6.71 20.50 31.74
CA SER A 151 -5.70 21.35 32.36
C SER A 151 -4.97 22.22 31.32
N ILE A 152 -4.36 23.33 31.75
CA ILE A 152 -3.54 24.20 30.87
C ILE A 152 -2.48 23.37 30.12
N GLU A 153 -1.87 22.39 30.77
CA GLU A 153 -0.89 21.49 30.15
C GLU A 153 -1.48 20.71 28.97
N THR A 154 -2.66 20.13 29.12
CA THR A 154 -3.31 19.37 28.05
C THR A 154 -3.66 20.27 26.86
N GLN A 155 -4.05 21.51 27.11
CA GLN A 155 -4.28 22.51 26.05
C GLN A 155 -2.99 22.84 25.30
N LEU A 156 -1.87 22.99 26.02
CA LEU A 156 -0.55 23.22 25.42
C LEU A 156 -0.11 22.02 24.56
N ILE A 157 -0.29 20.79 25.05
CA ILE A 157 0.01 19.57 24.29
C ILE A 157 -0.82 19.52 23.00
N ALA A 158 -2.13 19.81 23.08
CA ALA A 158 -3.01 19.86 21.91
C ALA A 158 -2.55 20.90 20.88
N LEU A 159 -2.12 22.09 21.35
CA LEU A 159 -1.57 23.14 20.49
C LEU A 159 -0.27 22.71 19.79
N CYS A 160 0.63 22.00 20.48
CA CYS A 160 1.84 21.44 19.86
C CYS A 160 1.50 20.47 18.73
N LEU A 161 0.57 19.53 18.96
CA LEU A 161 0.13 18.55 17.95
C LEU A 161 -0.53 19.24 16.74
N GLN A 162 -1.37 20.24 16.98
CA GLN A 162 -2.03 20.99 15.91
C GLN A 162 -1.03 21.83 15.10
N ARG A 163 -0.13 22.55 15.78
CA ARG A 163 0.87 23.45 15.17
C ARG A 163 1.80 22.71 14.21
N ASN A 164 2.21 21.50 14.59
CA ASN A 164 3.10 20.70 13.76
C ASN A 164 2.41 20.11 12.53
N GLY A 165 1.10 20.31 12.38
CA GLY A 165 0.41 20.02 11.13
C GLY A 165 -0.11 18.59 11.02
N PHE A 166 -0.37 17.93 12.15
CA PHE A 166 -1.03 16.61 12.18
C PHE A 166 -2.37 16.64 11.41
N ASP A 167 -3.13 17.72 11.57
CA ASP A 167 -4.32 18.05 10.80
C ASP A 167 -4.08 18.05 9.28
N ARG A 168 -3.00 18.72 8.86
CA ARG A 168 -2.61 18.84 7.45
C ARG A 168 -2.19 17.47 6.91
N TRP A 169 -1.44 16.70 7.70
CA TRP A 169 -1.07 15.34 7.36
C TRP A 169 -2.29 14.44 7.21
N LYS A 170 -3.25 14.50 8.15
CA LYS A 170 -4.53 13.76 8.10
C LYS A 170 -5.27 14.05 6.81
N ARG A 171 -5.46 15.33 6.47
CA ARG A 171 -6.10 15.76 5.21
C ARG A 171 -5.31 15.27 3.99
N THR A 172 -3.99 15.28 4.05
CA THR A 172 -3.11 14.81 2.97
C THR A 172 -3.27 13.31 2.74
N VAL A 173 -3.17 12.48 3.79
CA VAL A 173 -3.38 11.03 3.72
C VAL A 173 -4.75 10.70 3.15
N GLN A 174 -5.81 11.35 3.66
CA GLN A 174 -7.18 11.12 3.20
C GLN A 174 -7.35 11.50 1.72
N THR A 175 -6.81 12.65 1.30
CA THR A 175 -6.89 13.14 -0.07
C THR A 175 -6.15 12.21 -1.02
N ARG A 176 -4.89 11.87 -0.73
CA ARG A 176 -4.06 10.99 -1.57
C ARG A 176 -4.64 9.59 -1.68
N THR A 177 -5.10 9.02 -0.56
CA THR A 177 -5.74 7.70 -0.55
C THR A 177 -7.03 7.71 -1.38
N SER A 178 -7.85 8.76 -1.26
CA SER A 178 -9.10 8.89 -2.03
C SER A 178 -8.84 9.08 -3.53
N GLN A 179 -7.81 9.85 -3.89
CA GLN A 179 -7.37 10.02 -5.28
C GLN A 179 -6.91 8.68 -5.88
N LEU A 180 -6.06 7.95 -5.15
CA LEU A 180 -5.58 6.63 -5.58
C LEU A 180 -6.73 5.65 -5.74
N GLN A 181 -7.67 5.61 -4.79
CA GLN A 181 -8.84 4.76 -4.85
C GLN A 181 -9.71 5.06 -6.09
N LYS A 182 -9.96 6.33 -6.40
CA LYS A 182 -10.69 6.74 -7.62
C LYS A 182 -9.97 6.26 -8.89
N LEU A 183 -8.64 6.36 -8.93
CA LEU A 183 -7.82 5.89 -10.04
C LEU A 183 -7.92 4.36 -10.20
N ILE A 184 -7.73 3.62 -9.11
CA ILE A 184 -7.81 2.15 -9.10
C ILE A 184 -9.21 1.72 -9.53
N TYR A 185 -10.27 2.29 -8.96
CA TYR A 185 -11.64 1.93 -9.32
C TYR A 185 -11.94 2.15 -10.79
N ARG A 186 -11.51 3.28 -11.37
CA ARG A 186 -11.72 3.58 -12.78
C ARG A 186 -11.08 2.53 -13.69
N LYS A 187 -9.88 2.06 -13.34
CA LYS A 187 -9.17 1.02 -14.09
C LYS A 187 -9.75 -0.37 -13.83
N LEU A 188 -10.10 -0.65 -12.57
CA LEU A 188 -10.71 -1.90 -12.13
C LEU A 188 -12.05 -2.11 -12.85
N ARG A 189 -12.90 -1.09 -12.94
CA ARG A 189 -14.20 -1.18 -13.64
C ARG A 189 -14.04 -1.61 -15.10
N LYS A 190 -13.07 -1.05 -15.82
CA LYS A 190 -12.76 -1.45 -17.20
C LYS A 190 -12.27 -2.90 -17.29
N HIS A 191 -11.50 -3.36 -16.31
CA HIS A 191 -11.05 -4.76 -16.25
C HIS A 191 -12.19 -5.72 -15.87
N LEU A 192 -13.09 -5.30 -14.98
CA LEU A 192 -14.24 -6.09 -14.54
C LEU A 192 -15.26 -6.36 -15.65
N GLU A 193 -15.27 -5.54 -16.71
CA GLU A 193 -16.10 -5.75 -17.90
C GLU A 193 -15.63 -6.97 -18.73
N SER A 194 -14.39 -7.43 -18.55
CA SER A 194 -13.79 -8.52 -19.35
C SER A 194 -13.62 -9.84 -18.60
N ILE A 195 -14.13 -9.98 -17.37
CA ILE A 195 -13.97 -11.19 -16.55
C ILE A 195 -15.31 -11.83 -16.22
N ASP A 196 -15.27 -13.09 -15.79
CA ASP A 196 -16.45 -13.86 -15.41
C ASP A 196 -17.24 -13.20 -14.28
N ARG A 197 -18.56 -13.46 -14.28
CA ARG A 197 -19.50 -12.88 -13.32
C ARG A 197 -19.11 -13.16 -11.86
N GLU A 198 -18.62 -14.35 -11.56
CA GLU A 198 -18.24 -14.75 -10.21
C GLU A 198 -17.03 -13.96 -9.70
N ASP A 199 -15.98 -13.86 -10.52
CA ASP A 199 -14.77 -13.09 -10.19
C ASP A 199 -15.06 -11.61 -10.04
N ARG A 200 -15.91 -11.07 -10.93
CA ARG A 200 -16.40 -9.70 -10.82
C ARG A 200 -17.07 -9.45 -9.48
N LEU A 201 -17.96 -10.35 -9.04
CA LEU A 201 -18.62 -10.22 -7.74
C LEU A 201 -17.63 -10.31 -6.57
N ALA A 202 -16.63 -11.20 -6.63
CA ALA A 202 -15.60 -11.32 -5.60
C ALA A 202 -14.79 -10.02 -5.45
N VAL A 203 -14.32 -9.46 -6.56
CA VAL A 203 -13.58 -8.19 -6.62
C VAL A 203 -14.45 -7.03 -6.12
N GLU A 204 -15.70 -6.90 -6.60
CA GLU A 204 -16.61 -5.83 -6.18
C GLU A 204 -16.96 -5.90 -4.69
N ARG A 205 -17.13 -7.10 -4.12
CA ARG A 205 -17.36 -7.28 -2.67
C ARG A 205 -16.16 -6.81 -1.86
N ARG A 206 -14.93 -7.17 -2.27
CA ARG A 206 -13.73 -6.75 -1.56
C ARG A 206 -13.48 -5.24 -1.71
N TRP A 207 -13.74 -4.69 -2.89
CA TRP A 207 -13.67 -3.25 -3.14
C TRP A 207 -14.64 -2.47 -2.23
N ARG A 208 -15.89 -2.92 -2.11
CA ARG A 208 -16.88 -2.29 -1.20
C ARG A 208 -16.39 -2.23 0.25
N LYS A 209 -15.68 -3.25 0.75
CA LYS A 209 -15.11 -3.25 2.12
C LYS A 209 -14.04 -2.16 2.34
N ILE A 210 -13.39 -1.70 1.27
CA ILE A 210 -12.42 -0.59 1.35
C ILE A 210 -13.18 0.74 1.44
N LEU A 211 -14.25 0.89 0.65
CA LEU A 211 -15.06 2.11 0.59
C LEU A 211 -15.72 2.45 1.93
N THR A 212 -16.14 1.44 2.69
CA THR A 212 -16.83 1.62 3.98
C THR A 212 -15.90 2.07 5.11
N ARG A 213 -14.59 2.16 4.90
CA ARG A 213 -13.62 2.55 5.93
C ARG A 213 -13.18 4.00 5.76
N GLY A 214 -13.09 4.73 6.86
CA GLY A 214 -12.56 6.10 6.94
C GLY A 214 -11.09 6.14 7.36
N GLY A 215 -10.46 7.29 7.16
CA GLY A 215 -9.14 7.61 7.75
C GLY A 215 -7.97 6.73 7.28
N PRO A 216 -6.90 6.65 8.09
CA PRO A 216 -5.69 5.84 7.86
C PRO A 216 -5.92 4.38 7.49
N ARG A 217 -6.87 3.71 8.17
CA ARG A 217 -7.22 2.30 7.94
C ARG A 217 -7.62 2.06 6.48
N ARG A 218 -8.07 3.11 5.77
CA ARG A 218 -8.35 3.04 4.33
C ARG A 218 -7.09 2.75 3.49
N LEU A 219 -5.93 3.37 3.80
CA LEU A 219 -4.69 3.14 3.07
C LEU A 219 -4.19 1.71 3.26
N GLU A 220 -4.22 1.22 4.50
CA GLU A 220 -3.88 -0.17 4.84
C GLU A 220 -4.78 -1.16 4.09
N LYS A 221 -6.11 -0.96 4.12
CA LYS A 221 -7.05 -1.83 3.38
C LYS A 221 -6.87 -1.73 1.86
N LEU A 222 -6.47 -0.59 1.34
CA LEU A 222 -6.12 -0.45 -0.07
C LEU A 222 -4.86 -1.25 -0.42
N ARG A 223 -3.85 -1.23 0.46
CA ARG A 223 -2.65 -2.07 0.33
C ARG A 223 -2.99 -3.55 0.38
N GLU A 224 -3.81 -3.99 1.34
CA GLU A 224 -4.29 -5.39 1.40
C GLU A 224 -5.05 -5.80 0.13
N PHE A 225 -5.88 -4.90 -0.42
CA PHE A 225 -6.61 -5.17 -1.65
C PHE A 225 -5.68 -5.31 -2.85
N VAL A 226 -4.69 -4.42 -2.99
CA VAL A 226 -3.73 -4.50 -4.11
C VAL A 226 -2.88 -5.77 -3.99
N LYS A 227 -2.39 -6.11 -2.78
CA LYS A 227 -1.69 -7.38 -2.54
C LYS A 227 -2.56 -8.58 -2.91
N TRP A 228 -3.83 -8.60 -2.48
CA TRP A 228 -4.75 -9.68 -2.85
C TRP A 228 -5.04 -9.74 -4.35
N LEU A 229 -5.20 -8.59 -5.01
CA LEU A 229 -5.43 -8.52 -6.45
C LEU A 229 -4.26 -9.11 -7.24
N GLY A 230 -3.04 -8.96 -6.73
CA GLY A 230 -1.85 -9.61 -7.28
C GLY A 230 -1.92 -11.14 -7.20
N ASN A 231 -2.42 -11.67 -6.09
CA ASN A 231 -2.57 -13.13 -5.86
C ASN A 231 -3.94 -13.68 -6.29
N PHE A 232 -4.76 -12.88 -6.97
CA PHE A 232 -6.12 -13.28 -7.32
C PHE A 232 -6.07 -14.23 -8.53
N ARG A 233 -6.26 -15.54 -8.25
CA ARG A 233 -6.17 -16.67 -9.20
C ARG A 233 -4.77 -16.91 -9.81
N ASP A 234 -3.71 -16.71 -9.02
CA ASP A 234 -2.55 -17.61 -9.13
C ASP A 234 -2.93 -19.01 -8.60
#